data_AF-A0A0N4X1Z1-F1
#
_entry.id   AF-A0A0N4X1Z1-F1
#
_cell.length_a   1.000
_cell.length_b   1.000
_cell.length_c   1.000
_cell.angle_alpha   90.00
_cell.angle_beta   90.00
_cell.angle_gamma   90.00
#
_symmetry.space_group_name_H-M   'P 1'
#
loop_
_entity.id
_entity.type
_entity.pdbx_description
1 polymer ?
#
loop_
_entity_poly.entity_id
_entity_poly.type
_entity_poly.pdbx_seq_one_letter_code
_entity_poly.pdbx_strand_id
1 'polypeptide(L)' 'MEDPNVKKLAEKYSKTPAQILLRYVMDRNIAVIPKSVHSERIVENFKLFDFTLTAEDIKLLESSKHRQRLFLHD' A
#
# COMPACT_ATOMS: atom_id res chain seq x y z
N MET A 1 -4.56 8.78 2.53
CA MET A 1 -3.84 8.72 1.23
C MET A 1 -3.02 9.99 0.99
N GLU A 2 -2.62 10.72 2.03
CA GLU A 2 -1.96 12.02 1.86
C GLU A 2 -0.45 11.99 2.08
N ASP A 3 0.10 10.85 2.52
CA ASP A 3 1.54 10.70 2.71
C ASP A 3 2.27 10.95 1.38
N PRO A 4 3.22 11.91 1.34
CA PRO A 4 3.90 12.31 0.11
C PRO A 4 4.76 11.20 -0.48
N ASN A 5 5.31 10.29 0.34
CA ASN A 5 6.09 9.16 -0.14
C ASN A 5 5.19 8.19 -0.91
N VAL A 6 3.98 7.93 -0.40
CA VAL A 6 3.01 7.06 -1.07
C VAL A 6 2.56 7.67 -2.39
N LYS A 7 2.27 8.98 -2.44
CA LYS A 7 1.87 9.67 -3.68
C LYS A 7 2.97 9.64 -4.73
N LYS A 8 4.23 9.89 -4.33
CA LYS A 8 5.38 9.81 -5.21
C LYS A 8 5.54 8.42 -5.83
N LEU A 9 5.34 7.36 -5.05
CA LEU A 9 5.39 5.99 -5.57
C LEU A 9 4.19 5.64 -6.45
N ALA A 10 3.00 6.15 -6.10
CA ALA A 10 1.80 5.99 -6.94
C ALA A 10 2.03 6.55 -8.35
N GLU A 11 2.63 7.73 -8.45
CA GLU A 11 3.05 8.32 -9.73
C GLU A 11 4.14 7.50 -10.43
N LYS A 12 5.22 7.14 -9.71
CA LYS A 12 6.34 6.33 -10.25
C LYS A 12 5.86 5.05 -10.93
N TYR A 13 4.91 4.36 -10.31
CA TYR A 13 4.40 3.07 -10.79
C TYR A 13 3.14 3.18 -11.64
N SER A 14 2.57 4.39 -11.81
CA SER A 14 1.26 4.60 -12.43
C SER A 14 0.17 3.72 -11.79
N LYS A 15 0.18 3.66 -10.44
CA LYS A 15 -0.75 2.90 -9.61
C LYS A 15 -1.46 3.83 -8.64
N THR A 16 -2.52 3.35 -8.00
CA THR A 16 -3.20 4.16 -6.97
C THR A 16 -2.48 4.07 -5.63
N PRO A 17 -2.63 5.07 -4.74
CA PRO A 17 -2.04 5.01 -3.40
C PRO A 17 -2.45 3.75 -2.60
N ALA A 18 -3.67 3.25 -2.81
CA ALA A 18 -4.12 2.01 -2.18
C ALA A 18 -3.31 0.81 -2.69
N GLN A 19 -3.10 0.69 -4.00
CA GLN A 19 -2.30 -0.38 -4.58
C GLN A 19 -0.85 -0.36 -4.10
N ILE A 20 -0.23 0.82 -3.95
CA ILE A 20 1.11 0.95 -3.39
C ILE A 20 1.18 0.39 -1.96
N LEU A 21 0.22 0.75 -1.10
CA LEU A 21 0.19 0.29 0.29
C LEU A 21 -0.09 -1.21 0.39
N LEU A 22 -0.98 -1.75 -0.44
CA LEU A 22 -1.27 -3.18 -0.46
C LEU A 22 -0.06 -3.99 -0.97
N ARG A 23 0.61 -3.50 -2.02
CA ARG A 23 1.83 -4.13 -2.55
C ARG A 23 2.96 -4.10 -1.52
N TYR A 24 3.12 -3.01 -0.77
CA TYR A 24 4.10 -2.91 0.32
C TYR A 24 3.92 -4.00 1.39
N VAL A 25 2.69 -4.34 1.77
CA VAL A 25 2.44 -5.44 2.71
C VAL A 25 2.79 -6.79 2.07
N MET A 26 2.40 -6.99 0.81
CA MET A 26 2.66 -8.22 0.05
C MET A 26 4.16 -8.49 -0.17
N ASP A 27 4.93 -7.49 -0.57
CA ASP A 27 6.39 -7.60 -0.79
C ASP A 27 7.17 -7.91 0.48
N ARG A 28 6.58 -7.62 1.64
CA ARG A 28 7.12 -7.99 2.96
C ARG A 28 6.67 -9.38 3.42
N ASN A 29 6.10 -10.16 2.50
CA ASN A 29 5.62 -11.53 2.72
C ASN A 29 4.53 -11.62 3.80
N ILE A 30 3.66 -10.59 3.88
CA ILE A 30 2.52 -10.54 4.79
C ILE A 30 1.23 -10.64 3.96
N ALA A 31 0.34 -11.55 4.36
CA ALA A 31 -0.98 -11.66 3.73
C ALA A 31 -1.85 -10.44 4.06
N VAL A 32 -2.57 -9.92 3.06
CA VAL A 32 -3.39 -8.71 3.19
C VAL A 32 -4.86 -8.99 2.84
N ILE A 33 -5.77 -8.45 3.64
CA ILE A 33 -7.23 -8.59 3.44
C ILE A 33 -7.83 -7.17 3.35
N PRO A 34 -7.88 -6.55 2.15
CA PRO A 34 -8.42 -5.22 2.00
C PRO A 34 -9.94 -5.22 2.15
N LYS A 35 -10.47 -4.43 3.08
CA LYS A 35 -11.93 -4.24 3.23
C LYS A 35 -12.46 -3.35 2.10
N SER A 36 -13.48 -3.81 1.38
CA SER A 36 -14.29 -2.99 0.47
C SER A 36 -15.68 -3.57 0.30
N VAL A 37 -16.67 -2.71 0.06
CA VAL A 37 -18.02 -3.07 -0.39
C VAL A 37 -18.31 -2.59 -1.81
N HIS A 38 -17.40 -1.81 -2.40
CA HIS A 38 -17.53 -1.29 -3.76
C HIS A 38 -16.81 -2.23 -4.74
N SER A 39 -17.52 -2.68 -5.77
CA SER A 39 -17.03 -3.61 -6.80
C SER A 39 -15.77 -3.11 -7.49
N GLU A 40 -15.74 -1.81 -7.85
CA GLU A 40 -14.64 -1.22 -8.60
C GLU A 40 -13.35 -1.26 -7.76
N ARG A 41 -13.46 -0.95 -6.46
CA ARG A 41 -12.34 -1.02 -5.51
C ARG A 41 -11.88 -2.44 -5.24
N ILE A 42 -12.78 -3.43 -5.21
CA ILE A 42 -12.41 -4.84 -5.07
C ILE A 42 -11.54 -5.26 -6.27
N VAL A 43 -11.97 -4.95 -7.48
CA VAL A 43 -11.23 -5.23 -8.71
C VAL A 43 -9.89 -4.47 -8.74
N GLU A 44 -9.89 -3.19 -8.36
CA GLU A 44 -8.68 -2.36 -8.30
C GLU A 44 -7.66 -2.90 -7.29
N ASN A 45 -8.10 -3.25 -6.08
CA ASN A 45 -7.25 -3.79 -5.01
C ASN A 45 -6.66 -5.16 -5.36
N PHE A 46 -7.25 -5.89 -6.31
CA PHE A 46 -6.74 -7.18 -6.76
C PHE A 46 -5.61 -7.05 -7.81
N LYS A 47 -5.49 -5.89 -8.48
CA LYS A 47 -4.47 -5.63 -9.52
C LYS A 47 -3.12 -5.26 -8.90
N LEU A 48 -2.52 -6.18 -8.16
CA LEU A 48 -1.24 -6.00 -7.45
C LEU A 48 -0.10 -6.87 -7.99
N PHE A 49 -0.40 -7.80 -8.88
CA PHE A 49 0.54 -8.85 -9.32
C PHE A 49 1.37 -8.46 -10.54
N ASP A 50 1.09 -7.31 -11.14
CA ASP A 50 1.74 -6.80 -12.35
C ASP A 50 2.91 -5.83 -12.05
N PHE A 51 3.25 -5.62 -10.78
CA PHE A 51 4.40 -4.82 -10.37
C PHE A 51 4.94 -5.28 -9.00
N THR A 52 6.15 -4.84 -8.66
CA THR A 52 6.80 -5.05 -7.36
C THR A 52 7.52 -3.78 -6.93
N LEU A 53 7.59 -3.53 -5.64
CA LEU A 53 8.38 -2.42 -5.09
C LEU A 53 9.85 -2.84 -5.00
N THR A 54 10.76 -1.89 -5.21
CA THR A 54 12.19 -2.13 -4.97
C THR A 54 12.51 -2.03 -3.48
N ALA A 55 13.69 -2.52 -3.07
CA ALA A 55 14.14 -2.42 -1.69
C ALA A 55 14.23 -0.95 -1.21
N GLU A 56 14.58 -0.03 -2.10
CA GLU A 56 14.63 1.41 -1.82
C GLU A 56 13.24 2.00 -1.58
N ASP A 57 12.25 1.58 -2.37
CA ASP A 57 10.87 2.05 -2.21
C ASP A 57 10.25 1.54 -0.91
N ILE A 58 10.54 0.29 -0.54
CA ILE A 58 10.14 -0.29 0.76
C ILE A 58 10.77 0.52 1.90
N LYS A 59 12.09 0.79 1.85
CA LYS A 59 12.78 1.63 2.84
C LYS A 59 12.20 3.05 2.91
N LEU A 60 11.81 3.61 1.77
CA LEU A 60 11.17 4.94 1.73
C LEU A 60 9.84 4.93 2.47
N LEU A 61 9.02 3.89 2.30
CA LEU A 61 7.75 3.75 3.03
C LEU A 61 7.97 3.51 4.54
N GLU A 62 8.99 2.74 4.91
CA GLU A 62 9.36 2.50 6.32
C GLU A 62 9.84 3.78 7.05
N SER A 63 10.35 4.76 6.30
CA SER A 63 10.78 6.05 6.84
C SER A 63 9.63 6.94 7.34
N SER A 64 8.37 6.53 7.16
CA SER A 64 7.22 7.30 7.61
C SER A 64 7.26 7.55 9.11
N LYS A 65 7.06 8.82 9.49
CA LYS A 65 6.97 9.24 10.89
C LYS A 65 5.67 8.80 11.56
N HIS A 66 4.68 8.42 10.76
CA HIS A 66 3.35 8.02 11.24
C HIS A 66 3.33 6.54 11.61
N ARG A 67 3.92 6.21 12.77
CA ARG A 67 3.86 4.87 13.36
C ARG A 67 2.92 4.88 14.57
N GLN A 68 1.64 4.73 14.29
CA GLN A 68 0.57 4.76 15.29
C GLN A 68 -0.26 3.49 15.23
N ARG A 69 -0.63 2.95 16.39
CA ARG A 69 -1.60 1.86 16.48
C ARG A 69 -3.00 2.45 16.38
N LEU A 70 -3.70 2.19 15.27
CA LEU A 70 -5.04 2.75 15.02
C LEU A 70 -6.16 1.96 15.71
N PHE A 71 -5.94 0.66 15.92
CA PHE A 71 -6.92 -0.21 16.58
C PHE A 71 -6.36 -0.62 17.94
N LEU A 72 -7.06 -0.21 18.99
CA LEU A 72 -6.86 -0.72 20.34
C LEU A 72 -7.92 -1.82 20.52
N HIS A 73 -7.48 -2.98 21.01
CA HIS A 73 -8.39 -4.00 21.50
C HIS A 73 -8.30 -3.92 23.01
N ASP A 74 -9.46 -3.84 23.67
CA ASP A 74 -9.57 -3.94 25.13
C ASP A 74 -9.21 -5.36 25.60
#